data_AF-A0A954S2S9-F1
#
_entry.id   AF-A0A954S2S9-F1
#
_cell.length_a   1.000
_cell.length_b   1.000
_cell.length_c   1.000
_cell.angle_alpha   90.00
_cell.angle_beta   90.00
_cell.angle_gamma   90.00
#
_symmetry.space_group_name_H-M   'P 1'
#
loop_
_entity.id
_entity.type
_entity.pdbx_description
1 polymer ?
#
loop_
_entity_poly.entity_id
_entity_poly.type
_entity_poly.pdbx_seq_one_letter_code
_entity_poly.pdbx_strand_id
1 'polypeptide(L)' 'MAKKYLVTLNEEERVQLQSLISTGKSTAQKLNRARILLQADTADAGGGRIDQEIVVAIRVGL' A
#
# COMPACT_ATOMS: atom_id res chain seq x y z
N MET A 1 6.35 15.22 11.74
CA MET A 1 4.88 15.21 12.00
C MET A 1 4.47 13.78 12.28
N ALA A 2 3.70 13.53 13.34
CA ALA A 2 3.14 12.19 13.58
C ALA A 2 2.15 11.83 12.46
N LYS A 3 2.23 10.61 11.94
CA LYS A 3 1.27 10.12 10.94
C LYS A 3 -0.13 10.15 11.53
N LYS A 4 -1.06 10.76 10.80
CA LYS A 4 -2.48 10.86 11.22
C LYS A 4 -3.21 9.51 11.09
N TYR A 5 -2.77 8.66 10.16
CA TYR A 5 -3.35 7.35 9.91
C TYR A 5 -2.26 6.29 9.95
N LEU A 6 -2.38 5.37 10.90
CA LEU A 6 -1.59 4.13 10.95
C LEU A 6 -2.40 3.06 10.24
N VAL A 7 -1.77 2.39 9.28
CA VAL A 7 -2.37 1.30 8.52
C VAL A 7 -1.80 0.01 9.08
N THR A 8 -2.65 -0.85 9.62
CA THR A 8 -2.27 -2.17 10.12
C THR A 8 -3.16 -3.17 9.38
N LEU A 9 -2.61 -3.85 8.39
CA LEU A 9 -3.35 -4.86 7.64
C LEU A 9 -3.22 -6.21 8.33
N ASN A 10 -4.29 -7.01 8.28
CA ASN A 10 -4.21 -8.42 8.62
C ASN A 10 -3.72 -9.25 7.43
N GLU A 11 -3.41 -10.53 7.66
CA GLU A 11 -2.89 -11.43 6.62
C GLU A 11 -3.87 -11.58 5.45
N GLU A 12 -5.17 -11.66 5.72
CA GLU A 12 -6.21 -11.84 4.70
C GLU A 12 -6.29 -10.61 3.78
N GLU A 13 -6.30 -9.41 4.34
CA GLU A 13 -6.29 -8.12 3.63
C GLU A 13 -5.03 -7.99 2.77
N ARG A 14 -3.87 -8.37 3.31
CA ARG A 14 -2.61 -8.36 2.57
C ARG A 14 -2.68 -9.28 1.35
N VAL A 15 -3.17 -10.51 1.53
CA VAL A 15 -3.34 -11.48 0.44
C VAL A 15 -4.34 -10.97 -0.60
N GLN A 16 -5.45 -10.38 -0.17
CA GLN A 16 -6.45 -9.80 -1.08
C GLN A 16 -5.86 -8.66 -1.92
N LEU A 17 -5.13 -7.72 -1.29
CA LEU A 17 -4.49 -6.61 -1.99
C LEU A 17 -3.40 -7.09 -2.95
N GLN A 18 -2.60 -8.09 -2.54
CA GLN A 18 -1.57 -8.69 -3.39
C GLN A 18 -2.20 -9.40 -4.60
N SER A 19 -3.30 -10.14 -4.38
CA SER A 19 -4.06 -10.78 -5.44
C SER A 19 -4.68 -9.75 -6.40
N LEU A 20 -5.18 -8.63 -5.87
CA LEU A 20 -5.75 -7.54 -6.66
C LEU A 20 -4.68 -6.88 -7.56
N ILE A 21 -3.46 -6.73 -7.06
CA ILE A 21 -2.32 -6.23 -7.84
C ILE A 21 -1.88 -7.25 -8.90
N SER A 22 -1.78 -8.53 -8.52
CA SER A 22 -1.37 -9.62 -9.41
C SER A 22 -2.35 -9.84 -10.56
N THR A 23 -3.65 -9.74 -10.28
CA THR A 23 -4.71 -9.99 -11.26
C THR A 23 -4.78 -8.89 -12.32
N GLY A 24 -4.39 -7.65 -12.01
CA GLY A 24 -4.33 -6.53 -12.98
C GLY A 24 -5.68 -6.07 -13.56
N LYS A 25 -6.80 -6.73 -13.22
CA LYS A 25 -8.15 -6.46 -13.76
C LYS A 25 -8.84 -5.22 -13.17
N SER A 26 -8.13 -4.41 -12.39
CA SER A 26 -8.67 -3.21 -11.73
C SER A 26 -8.13 -1.93 -12.35
N THR A 27 -8.85 -0.82 -12.18
CA THR A 27 -8.36 0.49 -12.64
C THR A 27 -7.01 0.83 -12.03
N ALA A 28 -6.17 1.56 -12.77
CA ALA A 28 -4.84 1.97 -12.30
C ALA A 28 -4.90 2.68 -10.94
N GLN A 29 -5.96 3.46 -10.70
CA GLN A 29 -6.19 4.12 -9.41
C GLN A 29 -6.41 3.12 -8.26
N LYS A 30 -7.18 2.05 -8.49
CA LYS A 30 -7.43 1.01 -7.47
C LYS A 30 -6.16 0.19 -7.19
N LEU A 31 -5.40 -0.13 -8.24
CA LEU A 31 -4.09 -0.79 -8.11
C LEU A 31 -3.11 0.08 -7.32
N ASN A 32 -3.07 1.39 -7.58
CA ASN A 32 -2.20 2.32 -6.85
C ASN A 32 -2.61 2.43 -5.38
N ARG A 33 -3.91 2.52 -5.07
CA ARG A 33 -4.41 2.50 -3.69
C ARG A 33 -4.02 1.20 -2.96
N ALA A 34 -4.13 0.05 -3.62
CA ALA A 34 -3.72 -1.22 -3.03
C ALA A 34 -2.22 -1.26 -2.72
N ARG A 35 -1.38 -0.75 -3.64
CA ARG A 35 0.07 -0.63 -3.41
C ARG A 35 0.39 0.33 -2.26
N ILE A 36 -0.31 1.46 -2.16
CA ILE A 36 -0.14 2.44 -1.08
C ILE A 36 -0.44 1.78 0.27
N LEU A 37 -1.55 1.04 0.37
CA LEU A 37 -1.92 0.33 1.60
C LEU A 37 -0.88 -0.71 2.01
N LEU A 38 -0.37 -1.51 1.06
CA LEU A 38 0.68 -2.49 1.35
C LEU A 38 1.99 -1.85 1.79
N GLN A 39 2.36 -0.70 1.25
CA GLN A 39 3.59 0.01 1.66
C GLN A 39 3.43 0.77 2.99
N ALA A 40 2.21 1.18 3.30
CA ALA A 40 1.87 1.85 4.54
C ALA A 40 1.68 0.89 5.72
N ASP A 41 1.48 -0.40 5.44
CA ASP A 41 1.21 -1.44 6.44
C ASP A 41 2.33 -1.53 7.48
N THR A 42 2.06 -1.12 8.71
CA THR A 42 3.02 -1.18 9.82
C THR A 42 3.14 -2.58 10.42
N ALA A 43 2.24 -3.50 10.08
CA ALA A 43 2.30 -4.89 10.53
C ALA A 43 3.34 -5.71 9.76
N ASP A 44 3.78 -5.24 8.59
CA ASP A 44 4.83 -5.89 7.83
C ASP A 44 6.23 -5.43 8.29
N ALA A 45 7.17 -6.36 8.39
CA ALA A 45 8.52 -6.09 8.89
C ALA A 45 9.30 -5.07 8.02
N GLY A 46 8.86 -4.82 6.79
CA GLY A 46 9.42 -3.81 5.87
C GLY A 46 8.46 -2.67 5.51
N GLY A 47 7.34 -2.55 6.22
CA GLY A 47 6.30 -1.55 5.97
C GLY A 47 6.35 -0.37 6.94
N GLY A 48 5.24 0.38 7.03
CA GLY A 48 5.16 1.62 7.82
C GLY A 48 5.83 2.85 7.20
N ARG A 49 6.30 2.73 5.95
CA ARG A 49 6.99 3.78 5.18
C ARG A 49 6.26 5.10 5.19
N ILE A 50 6.98 6.21 5.31
CA ILE A 50 6.34 7.53 5.27
C ILE A 50 5.77 7.83 3.88
N ASP A 51 4.77 8.71 3.79
CA ASP A 51 4.05 8.98 2.53
C ASP A 51 5.02 9.35 1.38
N GLN A 52 6.10 10.06 1.69
CA GLN A 52 7.16 10.39 0.74
C GLN A 52 7.87 9.15 0.18
N GLU A 53 8.21 8.18 1.03
CA GLU A 53 8.82 6.91 0.62
C GLU A 53 7.86 6.04 -0.19
N ILE A 54 6.57 6.09 0.15
CA ILE A 54 5.51 5.38 -0.60
C ILE A 54 5.39 5.94 -2.02
N VAL A 55 5.40 7.26 -2.19
CA VAL A 55 5.37 7.92 -3.51
C VAL A 55 6.57 7.50 -4.35
N VAL A 56 7.77 7.49 -3.76
CA VAL A 56 9.00 7.05 -4.45
C VAL A 56 8.91 5.57 -4.84
N ALA A 57 8.42 4.71 -3.95
CA ALA A 57 8.34 3.27 -4.17
C ALA A 57 7.34 2.88 -5.27
N ILE A 58 6.21 3.58 -5.37
CA ILE A 58 5.13 3.21 -6.29
C ILE A 58 5.19 4.02 -7.59
N ARG A 59 6.00 5.10 -7.64
CA ARG A 59 6.12 6.02 -8.80
C ARG A 59 4.76 6.52 -9.30
N VAL A 60 3.83 6.75 -8.39
CA VAL A 60 2.57 7.41 -8.75
C VAL A 60 2.90 8.89 -8.89
N GLY A 61 2.65 9.45 -10.07
CA GLY A 61 2.77 10.90 -10.27
C GLY A 61 1.86 11.62 -9.27
N LEU A 62 2.41 12.64 -8.60
CA LEU A 62 1.68 13.57 -7.75
C LEU A 62 0.59 14.29 -8.54
#